data_AF-R2QGC3-F1
#
_entry.id   AF-R2QGC3-F1
#
_cell.length_a   1.000
_cell.length_b   1.000
_cell.length_c   1.000
_cell.angle_alpha   90.00
_cell.angle_beta   90.00
_cell.angle_gamma   90.00
#
_symmetry.space_group_name_H-M   'P 1'
#
loop_
_entity.id
_entity.type
_entity.pdbx_description
1 polymer ?
#
loop_
_entity_poly.entity_id
_entity_poly.type
_entity_poly.pdbx_seq_one_letter_code
_entity_poly.pdbx_strand_id
1 'polypeptide(L)'
;MRKIVWIYSINVYDTSAPFGFGTPGVRGGHGKKFQAEMKAALQPEIELEFISYNPASNEIPEADLILFNSLDAKRLNDEITDKGIAIPFQDLYMGKVQDIKEYLMPFLETAST
;
A
#
# COMPACT_ATOMS: atom_id res chain seq x y z
N MET A 1 8.45 -13.22 10.39
CA MET A 1 7.87 -12.66 9.16
C MET A 1 7.32 -11.30 9.54
N ARG A 2 7.75 -10.23 8.89
CA ARG A 2 7.30 -8.87 9.21
C ARG A 2 5.96 -8.61 8.53
N LYS A 3 5.02 -7.97 9.22
CA LYS A 3 3.70 -7.64 8.68
C LYS A 3 3.73 -6.24 8.10
N ILE A 4 3.46 -6.13 6.81
CA ILE A 4 3.24 -4.86 6.13
C ILE A 4 1.77 -4.77 5.71
N VAL A 5 1.11 -3.67 6.06
CA VAL A 5 -0.23 -3.36 5.59
C VAL A 5 -0.14 -2.28 4.53
N TRP A 6 -0.67 -2.56 3.34
CA TRP A 6 -0.83 -1.57 2.29
C TRP A 6 -2.28 -1.12 2.22
N ILE A 7 -2.52 0.15 2.57
CA ILE A 7 -3.76 0.86 2.26
C ILE A 7 -3.84 1.08 0.74
N TYR A 8 -4.45 0.11 0.07
CA TYR A 8 -4.49 0.05 -1.39
C TYR A 8 -5.61 0.91 -1.98
N SER A 9 -6.67 1.14 -1.20
CA SER A 9 -7.78 2.00 -1.56
C SER A 9 -8.38 2.68 -0.36
N ILE A 10 -9.03 3.83 -0.58
CA ILE A 10 -9.79 4.55 0.43
C ILE A 10 -11.28 4.31 0.21
N ASN A 11 -11.92 3.73 1.21
CA ASN A 11 -13.37 3.57 1.27
C ASN A 11 -14.02 4.86 1.79
N VAL A 12 -14.29 5.79 0.88
CA VAL A 12 -15.11 6.97 1.19
C VAL A 12 -16.57 6.56 1.10
N TYR A 13 -17.26 6.44 2.24
CA TYR A 13 -18.71 6.35 2.24
C TYR A 13 -19.30 7.64 1.65
N ASP A 14 -20.44 7.48 0.96
CA ASP A 14 -21.21 8.47 0.20
C ASP A 14 -20.78 8.65 -1.27
N THR A 15 -21.39 7.82 -2.12
CA THR A 15 -21.62 8.01 -3.59
C THR A 15 -20.46 7.88 -4.58
N SER A 16 -19.21 7.64 -4.17
CA SER A 16 -18.09 7.52 -5.11
C SER A 16 -17.39 6.16 -5.05
N ALA A 17 -16.93 5.66 -6.21
CA ALA A 17 -16.05 4.49 -6.26
C ALA A 17 -14.81 4.74 -5.37
N PRO A 18 -14.27 3.71 -4.69
CA PRO A 18 -13.12 3.88 -3.82
C PRO A 18 -11.97 4.58 -4.55
N PHE A 19 -11.43 5.65 -3.94
CA PHE A 19 -10.25 6.33 -4.48
C PHE A 19 -9.06 5.36 -4.39
N GLY A 20 -8.29 5.26 -5.48
CA GLY A 20 -7.26 4.24 -5.68
C GLY A 20 -7.67 3.09 -6.61
N PHE A 21 -8.97 2.87 -6.84
CA PHE A 21 -9.46 1.83 -7.77
C PHE A 21 -9.24 2.16 -9.26
N GLY A 22 -8.76 3.37 -9.55
CA GLY A 22 -8.59 3.93 -10.89
C GLY A 22 -7.15 4.03 -11.41
N THR A 23 -6.13 3.62 -10.65
CA THR A 23 -4.73 3.52 -11.12
C THR A 23 -4.63 2.50 -12.26
N PRO A 24 -4.02 2.78 -13.40
CA PRO A 24 -3.86 1.84 -14.52
C PRO A 24 -3.16 0.49 -14.31
N GLY A 25 -2.44 0.25 -13.21
CA GLY A 25 -2.18 -1.12 -12.73
C GLY A 25 -3.47 -1.91 -12.37
N VAL A 26 -4.59 -1.20 -12.26
CA VAL A 26 -5.97 -1.61 -11.95
C VAL A 26 -6.92 -1.40 -13.15
N ARG A 27 -6.61 -0.54 -14.15
CA ARG A 27 -7.38 -0.52 -15.42
C ARG A 27 -7.11 -1.79 -16.21
N GLY A 28 -8.18 -2.50 -16.57
CA GLY A 28 -8.13 -3.78 -17.29
C GLY A 28 -8.26 -5.02 -16.41
N GLY A 29 -8.48 -4.89 -15.09
CA GLY A 29 -8.68 -6.04 -14.19
C GLY A 29 -7.38 -6.65 -13.63
N HIS A 30 -6.24 -5.98 -13.80
CA HIS A 30 -4.93 -6.51 -13.39
C HIS A 30 -4.54 -6.25 -11.93
N GLY A 31 -5.36 -5.55 -11.14
CA GLY A 31 -5.04 -5.24 -9.73
C GLY A 31 -4.76 -6.50 -8.88
N LYS A 32 -5.49 -7.59 -9.12
CA LYS A 32 -5.23 -8.88 -8.44
C LYS A 32 -3.88 -9.49 -8.84
N LYS A 33 -3.48 -9.34 -10.10
CA LYS A 33 -2.19 -9.82 -10.61
C LYS A 33 -1.05 -9.03 -9.97
N PHE A 34 -1.14 -7.71 -9.95
CA PHE A 34 -0.16 -6.84 -9.28
C PHE A 34 -0.04 -7.17 -7.78
N GLN A 35 -1.17 -7.32 -7.08
CA GLN A 35 -1.15 -7.70 -5.66
C GLN A 35 -0.46 -9.06 -5.43
N ALA A 36 -0.70 -10.04 -6.31
CA ALA A 36 -0.03 -11.33 -6.23
C ALA A 36 1.49 -11.23 -6.52
N GLU A 37 1.89 -10.45 -7.52
CA GLU A 37 3.30 -10.21 -7.86
C GLU A 37 4.03 -9.49 -6.72
N MET A 38 3.42 -8.48 -6.12
CA MET A 38 3.97 -7.80 -4.94
C MET A 38 4.12 -8.74 -3.74
N LYS A 39 3.12 -9.57 -3.44
CA LYS A 39 3.22 -10.56 -2.35
C LYS A 39 4.36 -11.55 -2.60
N ALA A 40 4.46 -12.07 -3.82
CA ALA A 40 5.51 -13.02 -4.19
C ALA A 40 6.91 -12.38 -4.13
N ALA A 41 7.05 -11.10 -4.51
CA ALA A 41 8.34 -10.40 -4.51
C ALA A 41 8.90 -10.10 -3.11
N LEU A 42 8.05 -10.11 -2.08
CA LEU A 42 8.40 -9.79 -0.70
C LEU A 42 8.46 -11.01 0.23
N GLN A 43 8.00 -12.17 -0.25
CA GLN A 43 8.15 -13.43 0.46
C GLN A 43 9.57 -14.00 0.29
N PRO A 44 10.07 -14.75 1.30
CA PRO A 44 9.40 -15.12 2.55
C PRO A 44 9.53 -14.08 3.69
N GLU A 45 10.27 -13.00 3.52
CA GLU A 45 10.66 -12.10 4.62
C GLU A 45 9.47 -11.29 5.18
N ILE A 46 8.56 -10.88 4.29
CA ILE A 46 7.43 -10.00 4.59
C ILE A 46 6.11 -10.71 4.26
N GLU A 47 5.14 -10.55 5.17
CA GLU A 47 3.72 -10.78 4.93
C GLU A 47 3.06 -9.46 4.53
N LEU A 48 2.64 -9.37 3.26
CA LEU A 48 1.97 -8.20 2.72
C LEU A 48 0.44 -8.40 2.68
N GLU A 49 -0.26 -7.54 3.42
CA GLU A 49 -1.72 -7.45 3.44
C GLU A 49 -2.19 -6.19 2.69
N PHE A 50 -3.20 -6.32 1.83
CA PHE A 50 -3.82 -5.18 1.16
C PHE A 50 -5.19 -4.91 1.78
N ILE A 51 -5.43 -3.68 2.20
CA ILE A 51 -6.70 -3.26 2.80
C ILE A 51 -7.35 -2.11 2.05
N SER A 52 -8.66 -1.99 2.24
CA SER A 52 -9.40 -0.78 1.91
C SER A 52 -9.68 0.00 3.20
N TYR A 53 -9.12 1.20 3.31
CA TYR A 53 -9.14 1.99 4.55
C TYR A 53 -10.36 2.90 4.62
N ASN A 54 -11.07 2.89 5.76
CA ASN A 54 -12.15 3.83 6.02
C ASN A 54 -11.62 5.02 6.84
N PRO A 55 -11.50 6.23 6.27
CA PRO A 55 -10.98 7.38 7.00
C PRO A 55 -11.89 7.83 8.14
N ALA A 56 -13.17 7.44 8.14
CA ALA A 56 -14.09 7.76 9.23
C ALA A 56 -13.84 6.92 10.50
N SER A 57 -13.13 5.78 10.42
CA SER A 57 -12.86 4.96 11.62
C SER A 57 -11.75 5.53 12.48
N ASN A 58 -10.84 6.35 11.92
CA ASN A 58 -9.60 6.80 12.56
C ASN A 58 -8.73 5.67 13.15
N GLU A 59 -8.99 4.42 12.76
CA GLU A 59 -8.23 3.28 13.21
C GLU A 59 -6.86 3.28 12.52
N ILE A 60 -5.83 2.83 13.22
CA ILE A 60 -4.49 2.68 12.66
C ILE A 60 -4.24 1.19 12.50
N PRO A 61 -3.98 0.69 11.28
CA PRO A 61 -3.72 -0.73 11.05
C PRO A 61 -2.54 -1.24 11.88
N GLU A 62 -2.71 -2.38 12.56
CA GLU A 62 -1.63 -3.07 13.26
C GLU A 62 -0.69 -3.74 12.24
N ALA A 63 0.50 -3.16 12.07
CA ALA A 63 1.56 -3.59 11.16
C ALA A 63 2.93 -3.06 11.61
N ASP A 64 4.00 -3.72 11.18
CA ASP A 64 5.36 -3.21 11.35
C ASP A 64 5.65 -2.02 10.42
N LEU A 65 4.96 -1.95 9.28
CA LEU A 65 5.01 -0.83 8.34
C LEU A 65 3.66 -0.67 7.63
N ILE A 66 3.25 0.58 7.41
CA ILE A 66 2.08 0.93 6.61
C ILE A 66 2.54 1.54 5.28
N LEU A 67 1.99 1.03 4.17
CA LEU A 67 2.16 1.60 2.84
C LEU A 67 0.88 2.26 2.39
N PHE A 68 0.99 3.37 1.67
CA PHE A 68 -0.16 4.02 1.06
C PHE A 68 0.24 4.71 -0.23
N ASN A 69 -0.73 4.94 -1.11
CA ASN A 69 -0.51 5.73 -2.31
C ASN A 69 -0.34 7.22 -1.93
N SER A 70 0.69 7.86 -2.47
CA SER A 70 0.95 9.30 -2.33
C SER A 70 -0.28 10.19 -2.60
N LEU A 71 -1.17 9.84 -3.52
CA LEU A 71 -2.40 10.62 -3.78
C LEU A 71 -3.47 10.45 -2.71
N ASP A 72 -3.44 9.35 -1.97
CA ASP A 72 -4.40 9.01 -0.93
C ASP A 72 -3.97 9.55 0.44
N ALA A 73 -2.70 9.96 0.60
CA ALA A 73 -2.14 10.54 1.83
C ALA A 73 -3.02 11.65 2.44
N LYS A 74 -3.57 12.54 1.60
CA LYS A 74 -4.47 13.64 2.04
C LYS A 74 -5.79 13.19 2.67
N ARG A 75 -6.11 11.89 2.61
CA ARG A 75 -7.32 11.29 3.20
C ARG A 75 -7.01 10.35 4.36
N LEU A 76 -5.73 10.21 4.70
CA LEU A 76 -5.29 9.37 5.81
C LEU A 76 -5.11 10.21 7.06
N ASN A 77 -5.14 9.54 8.20
CA ASN A 77 -4.79 10.15 9.48
C ASN A 77 -3.30 10.55 9.47
N ASP A 78 -2.99 11.69 10.09
CA ASP A 78 -1.62 12.22 10.20
C ASP A 78 -0.65 11.17 10.78
N GLU A 79 -1.08 10.37 11.76
CA GLU A 79 -0.26 9.32 12.35
C GLU A 79 0.10 8.21 11.35
N ILE A 80 -0.80 7.90 10.41
CA ILE A 80 -0.53 6.95 9.32
C ILE A 80 0.47 7.56 8.34
N THR A 81 0.31 8.85 8.00
CA THR A 81 1.20 9.51 7.03
C THR A 81 2.59 9.78 7.58
N ASP A 82 2.71 10.03 8.88
CA ASP A 82 3.99 10.30 9.56
C ASP A 82 4.83 9.03 9.74
N LYS A 83 4.19 7.88 9.94
CA LYS A 83 4.87 6.60 10.22
C LYS A 83 4.96 5.66 9.02
N GLY A 84 4.11 5.84 8.02
CA GLY A 84 4.07 4.98 6.83
C GLY A 84 4.92 5.50 5.67
N ILE A 85 5.00 4.71 4.60
CA ILE A 85 5.67 5.08 3.35
C ILE A 85 4.65 5.39 2.27
N ALA A 86 4.77 6.58 1.70
CA ALA A 86 4.03 7.00 0.52
C ALA A 86 4.65 6.39 -0.74
N ILE A 87 3.96 5.45 -1.37
CA ILE A 87 4.33 4.91 -2.68
C ILE A 87 3.92 5.91 -3.77
N PRO A 88 4.84 6.33 -4.66
CA PRO A 88 4.50 7.22 -5.75
C PRO A 88 3.41 6.64 -6.65
N PHE A 89 2.39 7.45 -6.94
CA PHE A 89 1.27 7.02 -7.79
C PHE A 89 1.73 6.53 -9.16
N GLN A 90 2.78 7.14 -9.72
CA GLN A 90 3.31 6.76 -11.03
C GLN A 90 3.91 5.34 -11.02
N ASP A 91 4.59 4.94 -9.96
CA ASP A 91 5.17 3.60 -9.87
C ASP A 91 4.06 2.54 -9.71
N LEU A 92 3.03 2.85 -8.92
CA LEU A 92 1.82 2.03 -8.81
C LEU A 92 1.04 1.97 -10.14
N TYR A 93 0.90 3.11 -10.83
CA TYR A 93 0.24 3.24 -12.12
C TYR A 93 0.89 2.35 -13.17
N MET A 94 2.23 2.32 -13.20
CA MET A 94 3.02 1.56 -14.17
C MET A 94 3.26 0.10 -13.75
N GLY A 95 2.84 -0.30 -12.55
CA GLY A 95 3.03 -1.67 -12.03
C GLY A 95 4.51 -2.02 -11.80
N LYS A 96 5.32 -1.04 -11.36
CA LYS A 96 6.77 -1.21 -11.17
C LYS A 96 7.10 -1.94 -9.87
N VAL A 97 6.85 -3.24 -9.84
CA VAL A 97 7.01 -4.10 -8.64
C VAL A 97 8.42 -4.01 -8.04
N GLN A 98 9.46 -3.97 -8.86
CA GLN A 98 10.85 -3.91 -8.37
C GLN A 98 11.18 -2.54 -7.77
N ASP A 99 10.85 -1.45 -8.47
CA ASP A 99 11.01 -0.08 -7.94
C ASP A 99 10.24 0.08 -6.61
N ILE A 100 9.03 -0.48 -6.52
CA ILE A 100 8.22 -0.44 -5.29
C ILE A 100 8.90 -1.21 -4.15
N LYS A 101 9.56 -2.34 -4.45
CA LYS A 101 10.33 -3.11 -3.46
C LYS A 101 11.56 -2.34 -2.96
N GLU A 102 12.19 -1.50 -3.78
CA GLU A 102 13.35 -0.69 -3.37
C GLU A 102 12.99 0.29 -2.25
N TYR A 103 11.79 0.87 -2.23
CA TYR A 103 11.32 1.70 -1.10
C TYR A 103 11.22 0.94 0.22
N LEU A 104 11.13 -0.39 0.17
CA LEU A 104 11.06 -1.27 1.33
C LEU A 104 12.43 -1.81 1.76
N MET A 105 13.50 -1.61 0.97
CA MET A 105 14.84 -2.11 1.29
C MET A 105 15.38 -1.63 2.65
N PRO A 106 15.26 -0.35 3.04
CA PRO A 106 15.71 0.09 4.37
C PRO A 106 14.98 -0.63 5.51
N PHE A 107 13.71 -0.93 5.31
CA PHE A 107 12.92 -1.71 6.25
C PHE A 107 13.30 -3.19 6.23
N LEU A 108 13.73 -3.75 5.10
CA LEU A 108 14.23 -5.12 5.02
C LEU A 108 15.62 -5.28 5.67
N GLU A 109 16.51 -4.31 5.50
CA GLU A 109 17.89 -4.35 5.99
C GLU A 109 17.99 -4.21 7.52
N THR A 110 17.14 -3.37 8.11
CA THR A 110 16.98 -3.25 9.57
C THR A 110 16.40 -4.50 10.25
N ALA A 111 16.10 -5.57 9.49
CA ALA A 111 15.67 -6.88 9.99
C ALA A 111 16.79 -7.87 10.25
N SER A 112 17.98 -7.57 9.76
CA SER A 112 19.09 -8.53 9.73
C SER A 112 20.15 -8.25 10.80
N THR A 113 19.85 -7.41 11.79
CA THR A 113 20.73 -7.10 12.95
C THR A 113 20.02 -7.44 14.24
#